data_AF-A0AA96VIH7-F1
#
_entry.id   AF-A0AA96VIH7-F1
#
_cell.length_a   1.000
_cell.length_b   1.000
_cell.length_c   1.000
_cell.angle_alpha   90.00
_cell.angle_beta   90.00
_cell.angle_gamma   90.00
#
_symmetry.space_group_name_H-M   'P 1'
#
loop_
_entity.id
_entity.type
_entity.pdbx_description
1 polymer ?
#
loop_
_entity_poly.entity_id
_entity_poly.type
_entity_poly.pdbx_seq_one_letter_code
_entity_poly.pdbx_strand_id
1 'polypeptide(L)'
;MNETEILTIAAVFKIILYLTVLFIASIQDLKSRTVSDKLWLTSFLLLIPAILLETSAAGFSHLIDILFSFILFFIFSALCFSTQIFGGADCKAFLLIAIGFPIPIQMILSGGGFNNFVLPFSFIILLNSLLLSLIFIFILFIKTSVSACINRRLKTKKDACNLFKQFLKKRFPFLPAIAGGYFVSISCIESGLLF
;
A
#
# COMPACT_ATOMS: atom_id res chain seq x y z
N MET A 1 -25.37 30.43 -0.47
CA MET A 1 -24.17 29.58 -0.61
C MET A 1 -23.88 29.47 -2.09
N ASN A 2 -22.67 29.79 -2.51
CA ASN A 2 -22.31 29.71 -3.93
C ASN A 2 -22.20 28.24 -4.37
N GLU A 3 -22.46 27.96 -5.64
CA GLU A 3 -22.35 26.59 -6.20
C GLU A 3 -20.95 25.98 -5.96
N THR A 4 -19.91 26.80 -6.08
CA THR A 4 -18.53 26.40 -5.82
C THR A 4 -18.26 26.06 -4.34
N GLU A 5 -18.93 26.72 -3.40
CA GLU A 5 -18.85 26.40 -1.97
C GLU A 5 -19.50 25.05 -1.67
N ILE A 6 -20.63 24.74 -2.30
CA ILE A 6 -21.30 23.43 -2.17
C ILE A 6 -20.38 22.33 -2.67
N LEU A 7 -19.79 22.49 -3.85
CA LEU A 7 -18.89 21.52 -4.45
C LEU A 7 -17.62 21.30 -3.63
N THR A 8 -17.03 22.37 -3.08
CA THR A 8 -15.84 22.25 -2.21
C THR A 8 -16.14 21.53 -0.91
N ILE A 9 -17.26 21.84 -0.25
CA ILE A 9 -17.67 21.15 1.00
C ILE A 9 -17.90 19.66 0.73
N ALA A 10 -18.61 19.31 -0.34
CA ALA A 10 -18.84 17.92 -0.73
C ALA A 10 -17.53 17.20 -1.06
N ALA A 11 -16.62 17.84 -1.78
CA ALA A 11 -15.30 17.29 -2.11
C ALA A 11 -14.45 17.03 -0.85
N VAL A 12 -14.38 17.98 0.08
CA VAL A 12 -13.63 17.84 1.35
C VAL A 12 -14.21 16.71 2.20
N PHE A 13 -15.53 16.66 2.33
CA PHE A 13 -16.21 15.57 3.05
C PHE A 13 -15.85 14.21 2.45
N LYS A 14 -15.92 14.07 1.11
CA LYS A 14 -15.51 12.84 0.43
C LYS A 14 -14.03 12.56 0.69
N ILE A 15 -13.10 13.49 0.52
CA ILE A 15 -11.67 13.23 0.78
C ILE A 15 -11.45 12.66 2.18
N ILE A 16 -12.06 13.25 3.21
CA ILE A 16 -11.94 12.77 4.59
C ILE A 16 -12.54 11.36 4.75
N LEU A 17 -13.72 11.11 4.18
CA LEU A 17 -14.36 9.80 4.19
C LEU A 17 -13.45 8.75 3.54
N TYR A 18 -12.92 9.03 2.35
CA TYR A 18 -12.09 8.10 1.59
C TYR A 18 -10.78 7.81 2.30
N LEU A 19 -10.11 8.85 2.82
CA LEU A 19 -8.89 8.68 3.61
C LEU A 19 -9.16 7.78 4.82
N THR A 20 -10.24 8.02 5.55
CA THR A 20 -10.60 7.24 6.74
C THR A 20 -10.91 5.78 6.38
N VAL A 21 -11.76 5.57 5.37
CA VAL A 21 -12.20 4.24 4.94
C VAL A 21 -11.04 3.43 4.37
N LEU A 22 -10.23 4.02 3.48
CA LEU A 22 -9.08 3.35 2.89
C LEU A 22 -8.00 3.06 3.93
N PHE A 23 -7.77 3.97 4.88
CA PHE A 23 -6.82 3.73 5.97
C PHE A 23 -7.25 2.57 6.87
N ILE A 24 -8.53 2.53 7.27
CA ILE A 24 -9.08 1.41 8.05
C ILE A 24 -9.00 0.12 7.24
N ALA A 25 -9.36 0.15 5.95
CA ALA A 25 -9.28 -1.01 5.07
C ALA A 25 -7.84 -1.53 4.95
N SER A 26 -6.85 -0.65 4.79
CA SER A 26 -5.43 -1.05 4.75
C SER A 26 -4.97 -1.67 6.07
N ILE A 27 -5.40 -1.15 7.22
CA ILE A 27 -5.08 -1.75 8.53
C ILE A 27 -5.72 -3.14 8.67
N GLN A 28 -6.97 -3.30 8.26
CA GLN A 28 -7.66 -4.59 8.28
C GLN A 28 -6.98 -5.60 7.34
N ASP A 29 -6.64 -5.18 6.13
CA ASP A 29 -5.95 -6.04 5.17
C ASP A 29 -4.60 -6.53 5.70
N LEU A 30 -3.82 -5.65 6.34
CA LEU A 30 -2.54 -6.03 6.97
C LEU A 30 -2.70 -6.99 8.16
N LYS A 31 -3.78 -6.87 8.94
CA LYS A 31 -3.99 -7.67 10.17
C LYS A 31 -4.67 -9.01 9.92
N SER A 32 -5.78 -9.00 9.19
CA SER A 32 -6.67 -10.16 9.03
C SER A 32 -6.78 -10.68 7.61
N ARG A 33 -6.08 -10.05 6.64
CA ARG A 33 -6.15 -10.38 5.20
C ARG A 33 -7.57 -10.39 4.62
N THR A 34 -8.49 -9.76 5.35
CA THR A 34 -9.92 -9.72 5.06
C THR A 34 -10.44 -8.37 5.53
N VAL A 35 -11.08 -7.64 4.63
CA VAL A 35 -11.72 -6.36 4.91
C VAL A 35 -13.22 -6.58 5.04
N SER A 36 -13.84 -6.02 6.08
CA SER A 36 -15.25 -6.26 6.36
C SER A 36 -16.18 -5.68 5.29
N ASP A 37 -17.16 -6.45 4.83
CA ASP A 37 -18.16 -5.97 3.86
C ASP A 37 -19.04 -4.83 4.40
N LYS A 38 -19.23 -4.81 5.72
CA LYS A 38 -19.94 -3.72 6.41
C LYS A 38 -19.27 -2.37 6.17
N LEU A 39 -17.94 -2.31 6.19
CA LEU A 39 -17.18 -1.07 5.97
C LEU A 39 -17.45 -0.51 4.57
N TRP A 40 -17.46 -1.35 3.54
CA TRP A 40 -17.77 -0.91 2.17
C TRP A 40 -19.21 -0.42 2.06
N LEU A 41 -20.18 -1.18 2.57
CA LEU A 41 -21.59 -0.81 2.51
C LEU A 41 -21.87 0.51 3.24
N THR A 42 -21.33 0.70 4.44
CA THR A 42 -21.47 1.97 5.17
C THR A 42 -20.83 3.14 4.43
N SER A 43 -19.70 2.91 3.76
CA SER A 43 -19.01 3.95 2.99
C SER A 43 -19.81 4.39 1.77
N PHE A 44 -20.40 3.44 1.03
CA PHE A 44 -21.30 3.76 -0.08
C PHE A 44 -22.54 4.52 0.39
N LEU A 45 -23.11 4.13 1.53
CA LEU A 45 -24.30 4.82 2.07
C LEU A 45 -23.98 6.26 2.50
N LEU A 46 -22.84 6.47 3.17
CA LEU A 46 -22.37 7.80 3.57
C LEU A 46 -21.98 8.70 2.39
N LEU A 47 -21.74 8.12 1.21
CA LEU A 47 -21.40 8.85 0.00
C LEU A 47 -22.63 9.51 -0.66
N ILE A 48 -23.81 8.91 -0.49
CA ILE A 48 -25.05 9.35 -1.16
C ILE A 48 -25.36 10.84 -0.92
N PRO A 49 -25.34 11.37 0.32
CA PRO A 49 -25.62 12.78 0.56
C PRO A 49 -24.66 13.71 -0.18
N ALA A 50 -23.38 13.34 -0.26
CA ALA A 50 -22.37 14.14 -0.97
C ALA A 50 -22.61 14.16 -2.48
N ILE A 51 -22.99 13.02 -3.07
CA ILE A 51 -23.34 12.92 -4.49
C ILE A 51 -24.60 13.73 -4.80
N LEU A 52 -25.61 13.70 -3.93
CA LEU A 52 -26.84 14.47 -4.12
C LEU A 52 -26.56 15.98 -4.07
N LEU A 53 -25.72 16.42 -3.13
CA LEU A 53 -25.29 17.82 -3.06
C LEU A 53 -24.52 18.23 -4.32
N GLU A 54 -23.58 17.42 -4.79
CA GLU A 54 -22.84 17.74 -6.02
C GLU A 54 -23.71 17.76 -7.26
N THR A 55 -24.59 16.77 -7.45
CA THR A 55 -25.47 16.73 -8.62
C THR A 55 -26.48 17.89 -8.60
N SER A 56 -26.90 18.36 -7.42
CA SER A 56 -27.74 19.55 -7.30
C SER A 56 -27.03 20.85 -7.71
N ALA A 57 -25.70 20.93 -7.53
CA ALA A 57 -24.89 22.11 -7.85
C ALA A 57 -24.25 22.07 -9.25
N ALA A 58 -23.75 20.91 -9.68
CA ALA A 58 -23.08 20.71 -10.96
C ALA A 58 -24.03 20.29 -12.10
N GLY A 59 -25.27 19.96 -11.78
CA GLY A 59 -26.30 19.59 -12.74
C GLY A 59 -26.26 18.12 -13.19
N PHE A 60 -27.18 17.77 -14.10
CA PHE A 60 -27.43 16.40 -14.53
C PHE A 60 -26.25 15.76 -15.28
N SER A 61 -25.41 16.55 -15.94
CA SER A 61 -24.20 16.06 -16.61
C SER A 61 -23.25 15.34 -15.65
N HIS A 62 -23.13 15.81 -14.40
CA HIS A 62 -22.29 15.17 -13.39
C HIS A 62 -22.78 13.76 -13.04
N LEU A 63 -24.09 13.52 -13.09
CA LEU A 63 -24.67 12.20 -12.84
C LEU A 63 -24.29 11.22 -13.96
N ILE A 64 -24.25 11.70 -15.21
CA ILE A 64 -23.76 10.92 -16.36
C ILE A 64 -22.27 10.58 -16.16
N ASP A 65 -21.46 11.53 -15.69
CA ASP A 65 -20.04 11.31 -15.41
C ASP A 65 -19.85 10.23 -14.32
N ILE A 66 -20.66 10.26 -13.25
CA ILE A 66 -20.67 9.23 -12.19
C ILE A 66 -21.04 7.85 -12.78
N LEU A 67 -22.12 7.77 -13.55
CA LEU A 67 -22.57 6.50 -14.14
C LEU A 67 -21.53 5.93 -15.10
N PHE A 68 -20.95 6.77 -15.96
CA PHE A 68 -19.91 6.36 -16.89
C PHE A 68 -18.68 5.83 -16.16
N SER A 69 -18.17 6.58 -15.17
CA SER A 69 -17.05 6.17 -14.34
C SER A 69 -17.32 4.85 -13.62
N PHE A 70 -18.50 4.71 -13.01
CA PHE A 70 -18.91 3.50 -12.30
C PHE A 70 -18.97 2.28 -13.22
N ILE A 71 -19.66 2.37 -14.36
CA ILE A 71 -19.80 1.25 -15.31
C ILE A 71 -18.43 0.82 -15.82
N LEU A 72 -17.59 1.77 -16.19
CA LEU A 72 -16.26 1.48 -16.70
C LEU A 72 -15.43 0.76 -15.62
N PHE A 73 -15.39 1.29 -14.41
CA PHE A 73 -14.63 0.67 -13.32
C PHE A 73 -15.24 -0.64 -12.82
N PHE A 74 -16.55 -0.83 -12.94
CA PHE A 74 -17.21 -2.09 -12.65
C PHE A 74 -16.77 -3.18 -13.61
N ILE A 75 -16.79 -2.89 -14.92
CA ILE A 75 -16.30 -3.84 -15.93
C ILE A 75 -14.82 -4.14 -15.71
N PHE A 76 -14.00 -3.10 -15.53
CA PHE A 76 -12.57 -3.26 -15.27
C PHE A 76 -12.30 -4.12 -14.02
N SER A 77 -12.98 -3.79 -12.91
CA SER A 77 -12.85 -4.51 -11.65
C SER A 77 -13.33 -5.96 -11.75
N ALA A 78 -14.42 -6.22 -12.47
CA ALA A 78 -14.91 -7.57 -12.71
C ALA A 78 -13.91 -8.41 -13.51
N LEU A 79 -13.27 -7.81 -14.53
CA LEU A 79 -12.21 -8.46 -15.30
C LEU A 79 -10.96 -8.74 -14.45
N CYS A 80 -10.53 -7.79 -13.61
CA CYS A 80 -9.40 -8.00 -12.71
C CYS A 80 -9.69 -9.06 -11.64
N PHE A 81 -10.92 -9.13 -11.15
CA PHE A 81 -11.34 -10.15 -10.18
C PHE A 81 -11.40 -11.54 -10.82
N SER A 82 -11.96 -11.66 -12.03
CA SER A 82 -12.05 -12.96 -12.72
C SER A 82 -10.69 -13.52 -13.13
N THR A 83 -9.74 -12.65 -13.44
CA THR A 83 -8.35 -13.00 -13.75
C THR A 83 -7.47 -13.17 -12.50
N GLN A 84 -8.03 -12.99 -11.30
CA GLN A 84 -7.32 -13.07 -10.02
C GLN A 84 -6.13 -12.08 -9.88
N ILE A 85 -6.13 -11.01 -10.66
CA ILE A 85 -5.09 -9.97 -10.59
C ILE A 85 -5.29 -9.11 -9.34
N PHE A 86 -6.54 -8.78 -9.01
CA PHE A 86 -6.89 -7.98 -7.84
C PHE A 86 -7.75 -8.73 -6.84
N GLY A 87 -7.55 -8.41 -5.56
CA GLY A 87 -8.38 -8.92 -4.49
C GLY A 87 -9.77 -8.28 -4.49
N GLY A 88 -10.72 -8.93 -3.82
CA GLY A 88 -12.08 -8.39 -3.68
C GLY A 88 -12.13 -7.04 -2.95
N ALA A 89 -11.19 -6.79 -2.02
CA ALA A 89 -11.09 -5.52 -1.31
C ALA A 89 -10.63 -4.37 -2.23
N ASP A 90 -9.61 -4.61 -3.06
CA ASP A 90 -9.09 -3.61 -4.01
C ASP A 90 -10.16 -3.22 -5.03
N CYS A 91 -10.88 -4.21 -5.56
CA CYS A 91 -12.01 -4.03 -6.46
C CYS A 91 -13.09 -3.12 -5.87
N LYS A 92 -13.49 -3.37 -4.61
CA LYS A 92 -14.47 -2.55 -3.90
C LYS A 92 -13.95 -1.13 -3.63
N ALA A 93 -12.66 -0.98 -3.32
CA ALA A 93 -12.03 0.32 -3.14
C ALA A 93 -12.07 1.16 -4.43
N PHE A 94 -11.71 0.58 -5.57
CA PHE A 94 -11.76 1.28 -6.85
C PHE A 94 -13.18 1.65 -7.27
N LEU A 95 -14.16 0.79 -7.00
CA LEU A 95 -15.57 1.13 -7.24
C LEU A 95 -16.04 2.29 -6.36
N LEU A 96 -15.65 2.29 -5.08
CA LEU A 96 -15.94 3.41 -4.19
C LEU A 96 -15.36 4.70 -4.77
N ILE A 97 -14.09 4.69 -5.21
CA ILE A 97 -13.44 5.87 -5.80
C ILE A 97 -14.12 6.30 -7.09
N ALA A 98 -14.51 5.36 -7.95
CA ALA A 98 -15.14 5.66 -9.23
C ALA A 98 -16.47 6.39 -9.09
N ILE A 99 -17.24 6.06 -8.05
CA ILE A 99 -18.51 6.72 -7.76
C ILE A 99 -18.29 8.10 -7.12
N GLY A 100 -17.38 8.21 -6.15
CA GLY A 100 -17.22 9.48 -5.43
C GLY A 100 -16.41 10.52 -6.20
N PHE A 101 -15.49 10.10 -7.05
CA PHE A 101 -14.68 11.01 -7.85
C PHE A 101 -14.65 10.48 -9.29
N PRO A 102 -15.71 10.73 -10.09
CA PRO A 102 -15.71 10.32 -11.49
C PRO A 102 -14.63 11.05 -12.30
N ILE A 103 -14.45 12.35 -12.03
CA ILE A 103 -13.47 13.23 -12.66
C ILE A 103 -12.60 13.91 -11.59
N PRO A 104 -11.41 14.43 -11.97
CA PRO A 104 -10.54 15.16 -11.05
C PRO A 104 -11.26 16.35 -10.39
N ILE A 105 -10.97 16.60 -9.11
CA ILE A 105 -11.61 17.68 -8.32
C ILE A 105 -11.46 19.05 -8.99
N GLN A 106 -10.29 19.34 -9.59
CA GLN A 106 -10.07 20.59 -10.30
C GLN A 106 -11.02 20.79 -11.48
N MET A 107 -11.42 19.71 -12.16
CA MET A 107 -12.41 19.76 -13.25
C MET A 107 -13.82 19.97 -12.71
N ILE A 108 -14.19 19.30 -11.61
CA ILE A 108 -15.48 19.51 -10.94
C ILE A 108 -15.64 21.00 -10.56
N LEU A 109 -14.60 21.60 -9.97
CA LEU A 109 -14.61 22.99 -9.51
C LEU A 109 -14.59 24.02 -10.65
N SER A 110 -14.12 23.64 -11.84
CA SER A 110 -14.09 24.51 -13.03
C SER A 110 -15.29 24.29 -13.96
N GLY A 111 -16.25 23.43 -13.59
CA GLY A 111 -17.42 23.10 -14.41
C GLY A 111 -17.10 22.26 -15.65
N GLY A 112 -15.92 21.63 -15.71
CA GLY A 112 -15.52 20.77 -16.82
C GLY A 112 -16.02 19.32 -16.61
N GLY A 113 -16.71 18.77 -17.62
CA GLY A 113 -17.09 17.35 -17.66
C GLY A 113 -16.14 16.50 -18.52
N PHE A 114 -16.51 15.26 -18.83
CA PHE A 114 -15.73 14.34 -19.69
C PHE A 114 -15.56 14.79 -21.16
N ASN A 115 -16.07 15.96 -21.56
CA ASN A 115 -16.00 16.50 -22.93
C ASN A 115 -14.57 16.60 -23.50
N ASN A 116 -13.53 16.54 -22.65
CA ASN A 116 -12.12 16.61 -23.04
C ASN A 116 -11.38 15.25 -23.03
N PHE A 117 -12.06 14.10 -23.21
CA PHE A 117 -11.40 12.79 -23.26
C PHE A 117 -10.57 12.48 -22.00
N VAL A 118 -11.09 12.87 -20.83
CA VAL A 118 -10.36 12.71 -19.57
C VAL A 118 -10.56 11.29 -19.06
N LEU A 119 -9.47 10.64 -18.65
CA LEU A 119 -9.54 9.35 -17.97
C LEU A 119 -10.25 9.51 -16.62
N PRO A 120 -11.17 8.60 -16.23
CA PRO A 120 -11.76 8.62 -14.90
C PRO A 120 -10.70 8.68 -13.81
N PHE A 121 -10.98 9.43 -12.75
CA PHE A 121 -9.99 9.70 -11.70
C PHE A 121 -9.47 8.42 -11.02
N SER A 122 -10.31 7.39 -10.92
CA SER A 122 -9.90 6.07 -10.44
C SER A 122 -8.76 5.44 -11.24
N PHE A 123 -8.64 5.66 -12.56
CA PHE A 123 -7.50 5.19 -13.35
C PHE A 123 -6.22 5.95 -13.01
N ILE A 124 -6.33 7.25 -12.76
CA ILE A 124 -5.19 8.06 -12.35
C ILE A 124 -4.66 7.54 -11.01
N ILE A 125 -5.56 7.25 -10.06
CA ILE A 125 -5.18 6.64 -8.77
C ILE A 125 -4.54 5.26 -8.98
N LEU A 126 -5.13 4.41 -9.82
CA LEU A 126 -4.59 3.09 -10.12
C LEU A 126 -3.15 3.18 -10.68
N LEU A 127 -2.93 4.01 -11.70
CA LEU A 127 -1.60 4.17 -12.32
C LEU A 127 -0.58 4.71 -11.33
N ASN A 128 -0.95 5.70 -10.53
CA ASN A 128 -0.08 6.24 -9.48
C ASN A 128 0.25 5.19 -8.41
N SER A 129 -0.73 4.36 -8.03
CA SER A 129 -0.52 3.27 -7.07
C SER A 129 0.40 2.17 -7.62
N LEU A 130 0.32 1.88 -8.92
CA LEU A 130 1.17 0.91 -9.60
C LEU A 130 2.61 1.43 -9.71
N LEU A 131 2.80 2.70 -10.02
CA LEU A 131 4.13 3.33 -9.99
C LEU A 131 4.74 3.26 -8.59
N LEU A 132 3.94 3.53 -7.54
CA LEU A 132 4.40 3.45 -6.16
C LEU A 132 4.76 2.01 -5.75
N SER A 133 4.01 1.01 -6.20
CA SER A 133 4.30 -0.40 -5.89
C SER A 133 5.59 -0.88 -6.57
N LEU A 134 5.89 -0.41 -7.78
CA LEU A 134 7.17 -0.68 -8.45
C LEU A 134 8.36 -0.11 -7.67
N ILE A 135 8.23 1.12 -7.15
CA ILE A 135 9.25 1.72 -6.29
C ILE A 135 9.45 0.88 -5.02
N PHE A 136 8.37 0.41 -4.41
CA PHE A 136 8.43 -0.43 -3.21
C PHE A 136 9.16 -1.77 -3.48
N ILE A 137 8.86 -2.43 -4.59
CA ILE A 137 9.57 -3.65 -5.02
C ILE A 137 11.06 -3.38 -5.19
N PHE A 138 11.42 -2.25 -5.81
CA PHE A 138 12.81 -1.87 -6.01
C PHE A 138 13.56 -1.65 -4.68
N ILE A 139 12.92 -1.01 -3.70
CA ILE A 139 13.47 -0.83 -2.34
C ILE A 139 13.70 -2.19 -1.67
N LEU A 140 12.72 -3.10 -1.73
CA LEU A 140 12.85 -4.45 -1.15
C LEU A 140 13.96 -5.25 -1.82
N PHE A 141 14.12 -5.11 -3.14
CA PHE A 141 15.19 -5.75 -3.89
C PHE A 141 16.58 -5.27 -3.43
N ILE A 142 16.76 -3.95 -3.27
CA ILE A 142 18.01 -3.38 -2.75
C ILE A 142 18.28 -3.90 -1.34
N LYS A 143 17.30 -3.83 -0.44
CA LYS A 143 17.45 -4.29 0.96
C LYS A 143 17.84 -5.77 1.03
N THR A 144 17.20 -6.60 0.23
CA THR A 144 17.47 -8.05 0.19
C THR A 144 18.86 -8.32 -0.38
N SER A 145 19.26 -7.62 -1.45
CA SER A 145 20.57 -7.75 -2.07
C SER A 145 21.70 -7.32 -1.13
N VAL A 146 21.54 -6.19 -0.44
CA VAL A 146 22.51 -5.70 0.55
C VAL A 146 22.64 -6.67 1.73
N SER A 147 21.51 -7.12 2.28
CA SER A 147 21.49 -8.12 3.37
C SER A 147 22.19 -9.42 2.94
N ALA A 148 21.93 -9.92 1.74
CA ALA A 148 22.60 -11.10 1.19
C ALA A 148 24.12 -10.88 1.04
N CYS A 149 24.57 -9.71 0.57
CA CYS A 149 25.99 -9.37 0.48
C CYS A 149 26.68 -9.31 1.86
N ILE A 150 26.05 -8.69 2.85
CA ILE A 150 26.58 -8.61 4.22
C ILE A 150 26.66 -10.01 4.84
N ASN A 151 25.61 -10.81 4.71
CA ASN A 151 25.56 -12.15 5.30
C ASN A 151 26.61 -13.09 4.68
N ARG A 152 26.86 -12.98 3.36
CA ARG A 152 27.96 -13.69 2.69
C ARG A 152 29.34 -13.29 3.25
N ARG A 153 29.58 -12.00 3.55
CA ARG A 153 30.84 -11.53 4.15
C ARG A 153 31.03 -11.98 5.61
N LEU A 154 29.95 -12.08 6.39
CA LEU A 154 30.01 -12.58 7.76
C LEU A 154 30.29 -14.09 7.80
N LYS A 155 29.65 -14.85 6.89
CA LYS A 155 29.88 -16.31 6.78
C LYS A 155 31.34 -16.63 6.42
N THR A 156 31.93 -15.93 5.45
CA THR A 156 33.34 -16.13 5.08
C THR A 156 34.32 -15.80 6.21
N LYS A 157 34.07 -14.74 6.99
CA LYS A 157 34.88 -14.44 8.19
C LYS A 157 34.75 -15.52 9.28
N LYS A 158 33.54 -16.04 9.50
CA LYS A 158 33.28 -17.09 10.50
C LYS A 158 33.93 -18.41 10.11
N ASP A 159 33.86 -18.78 8.84
CA ASP A 159 34.50 -19.98 8.28
C ASP A 159 36.03 -19.88 8.38
N ALA A 160 36.61 -18.71 8.09
CA ALA A 160 38.05 -18.46 8.27
C ALA A 160 38.48 -18.56 9.75
N CYS A 161 37.67 -18.04 10.68
CA CYS A 161 37.96 -18.11 12.12
C CYS A 161 37.87 -19.56 12.65
N ASN A 162 36.90 -20.35 12.16
CA ASN A 162 36.79 -21.77 12.50
C ASN A 162 37.95 -22.59 11.95
N LEU A 163 38.38 -22.33 10.72
CA LEU A 163 39.53 -22.99 10.10
C LEU A 163 40.85 -22.63 10.82
N PHE A 164 41.00 -21.38 11.24
CA PHE A 164 42.12 -20.93 12.06
C PHE A 164 42.12 -21.57 13.46
N LYS A 165 40.96 -21.68 14.12
CA LYS A 165 40.82 -22.42 15.39
C LYS A 165 41.20 -23.89 15.24
N GLN A 166 40.80 -24.53 14.14
CA GLN A 166 41.13 -25.93 13.85
C GLN A 166 42.64 -26.10 13.58
N PHE A 167 43.25 -25.16 12.87
CA PHE A 167 44.70 -25.12 12.64
C PHE A 167 45.50 -24.93 13.93
N LEU A 168 45.11 -23.98 14.78
CA LEU A 168 45.73 -23.75 16.09
C LEU A 168 45.61 -24.98 17.00
N LYS A 169 44.44 -25.61 17.06
CA LYS A 169 44.21 -26.84 17.84
C LYS A 169 45.10 -28.01 17.38
N LYS A 170 45.38 -28.10 16.08
CA LYS A 170 46.19 -29.17 15.50
C LYS A 170 47.70 -28.93 15.66
N ARG A 171 48.15 -27.67 15.67
CA ARG A 171 49.59 -27.31 15.76
C ARG A 171 50.06 -27.10 17.21
N PHE A 172 49.18 -26.65 18.12
CA PHE A 172 49.52 -26.34 19.50
C PHE A 172 48.43 -26.84 20.48
N PRO A 173 48.47 -28.12 20.88
CA PRO A 173 47.41 -28.73 21.71
C PRO A 173 47.33 -28.19 23.15
N PHE A 174 48.36 -27.47 23.63
CA PHE A 174 48.42 -26.91 24.99
C PHE A 174 47.89 -25.46 25.09
N LEU A 175 47.69 -24.75 23.97
CA LEU A 175 47.22 -23.37 23.95
C LEU A 175 45.77 -23.15 24.46
N PRO A 176 44.80 -24.07 24.27
CA PRO A 176 43.45 -23.90 24.80
C PRO A 176 43.40 -23.80 26.33
N ALA A 177 44.39 -24.38 27.03
CA ALA A 177 44.46 -24.36 28.49
C ALA A 177 44.89 -22.99 29.05
N ILE A 178 45.59 -22.17 28.25
CA ILE A 178 46.08 -20.84 28.66
C ILE A 178 45.08 -19.75 28.24
N ALA A 179 44.43 -19.90 27.07
CA ALA A 179 43.50 -18.89 26.52
C ALA A 179 42.01 -19.17 26.83
N GLY A 180 41.68 -20.32 27.42
CA GLY A 180 40.30 -20.79 27.65
C GLY A 180 39.44 -19.87 28.53
N GLY A 181 40.05 -19.04 29.39
CA GLY A 181 39.32 -18.10 30.24
C GLY A 181 38.72 -16.91 29.50
N TYR A 182 39.39 -16.39 28.46
CA TYR A 182 38.96 -15.16 27.77
C TYR A 182 37.99 -15.42 26.61
N PHE A 183 38.02 -16.61 26.00
CA PHE A 183 37.15 -16.91 24.85
C PHE A 183 35.70 -17.23 25.21
N VAL A 184 35.41 -17.64 26.46
CA VAL A 184 34.03 -17.93 26.90
C VAL A 184 33.22 -16.66 27.08
N SER A 185 33.85 -15.54 27.48
CA SER A 185 33.12 -14.29 27.75
C SER A 185 32.58 -13.60 26.49
N ILE A 186 33.10 -13.92 25.29
CA ILE A 186 32.63 -13.31 24.03
C ILE A 186 31.42 -14.06 23.46
N SER A 187 31.31 -15.38 23.66
CA SER A 187 30.16 -16.16 23.20
C SER A 187 28.87 -15.89 23.98
N CYS A 188 28.96 -15.49 25.26
CA CYS A 188 27.78 -15.12 26.06
C CYS A 188 27.22 -13.73 25.71
N ILE A 189 27.98 -12.86 25.04
CA ILE A 189 27.49 -11.55 24.58
C ILE A 189 26.86 -11.67 23.18
N GLU A 190 27.26 -12.66 22.36
CA GLU A 190 26.72 -12.89 21.00
C GLU A 190 25.43 -13.72 20.93
N SER A 191 25.02 -14.36 22.02
CA SER A 191 23.68 -14.96 22.14
C SER A 191 22.79 -13.94 22.83
N GLY A 192 22.06 -13.14 22.06
CA GLY A 192 21.06 -12.17 22.53
C GLY A 192 19.92 -12.84 23.32
N LEU A 193 20.25 -13.35 24.50
CA LEU A 193 19.41 -14.04 25.45
C LEU A 193 19.52 -13.35 26.81
N LEU A 194 19.40 -12.03 26.80
CA LEU A 194 18.84 -11.26 27.89
C LEU A 194 17.92 -10.22 27.25
N PHE A 195 16.68 -10.24 27.71
CA PHE A 195 15.49 -9.46 27.34
C PHE A 195 15.69 -8.13 26.62
#